data_AF-A0A3N1UX86-F1
#
_entry.id   AF-A0A3N1UX86-F1
#
_cell.length_a   1.000
_cell.length_b   1.000
_cell.length_c   1.000
_cell.angle_alpha   90.00
_cell.angle_beta   90.00
_cell.angle_gamma   90.00
#
_symmetry.space_group_name_H-M   'P 1'
#
loop_
_entity.id
_entity.type
_entity.pdbx_description
1 polymer ?
#
loop_
_entity_poly.entity_id
_entity_poly.type
_entity_poly.pdbx_seq_one_letter_code
_entity_poly.pdbx_strand_id
1 'polypeptide(L)'
;MEVEGTLDGPARHQQLDALVHEWHRNAKTDPKDKGKSFAHGMATWPSVSPRTRARVDALVHTWKTLDLQVVSCHFPSGHALETCPKYLFTLGTLPKPTPLLCAAFNSRKGKHTCRRDSWVEALRQAFDQNANQPVGWVSSLGTPVYDLTSCWAHRQRKLVVLVAIPSRTRPAVPEGLGYFPSLKPSWILCCLPGRPACSPARYAVCRDRLVAAIADQFFVLAVRREGNLFQVLSDELKTQSKPTWVFCSAQESPETEGNRALLHSFSHCTPLRLGKVASFAHGHRREPLQDAPHTLPFTESGFLYHYTRSCPGPWPGQTRCEWAEDLLQNRPWADHTALDTLWHILWERRLRASGRLIRQGIPVVSWTQVAPLNLSRLTRWNPALIRWTFEPYGVAVRKDVLKRLGAKPVIYASDKDFAKIAPKDRFRFQLHRPGQVSWKVEKEWRLPRDLLLDALAPDTWWAFVPTAQEARQLEENLGYPCRIVPLTAFSTTSSDRRKR
;
A
#
# COMPACT_ATOMS: atom_id res chain seq x y z
N MET A 1 -15.92 20.61 23.25
CA MET A 1 -15.34 20.77 21.90
C MET A 1 -16.40 20.32 20.90
N GLU A 2 -17.42 21.15 20.77
CA GLU A 2 -18.62 20.84 20.01
C GLU A 2 -18.34 20.92 18.50
N VAL A 3 -18.82 19.89 17.82
CA VAL A 3 -18.75 19.71 16.38
C VAL A 3 -19.99 20.38 15.80
N GLU A 4 -19.97 21.70 15.71
CA GLU A 4 -20.96 22.45 14.94
C GLU A 4 -20.42 22.70 13.52
N GLY A 5 -21.17 22.20 12.54
CA GLY A 5 -21.15 22.65 11.14
C GLY A 5 -19.85 22.43 10.37
N THR A 6 -19.51 21.18 10.03
CA THR A 6 -18.64 20.94 8.87
C THR A 6 -19.37 21.42 7.62
N LEU A 7 -19.01 22.59 7.09
CA LEU A 7 -19.37 22.95 5.72
C LEU A 7 -18.81 21.87 4.78
N ASP A 8 -19.69 20.98 4.36
CA ASP A 8 -19.36 19.77 3.62
C ASP A 8 -19.48 20.05 2.11
N GLY A 9 -18.47 19.70 1.33
CA GLY A 9 -18.49 19.79 -0.13
C GLY A 9 -18.87 21.17 -0.72
N PRO A 10 -20.01 21.32 -1.43
CA PRO A 10 -20.32 22.47 -2.30
C PRO A 10 -20.16 23.85 -1.65
N ALA A 11 -20.55 24.02 -0.39
CA ALA A 11 -20.44 25.30 0.31
C ALA A 11 -18.98 25.77 0.47
N ARG A 12 -18.05 24.83 0.72
CA ARG A 12 -16.61 25.13 0.77
C ARG A 12 -16.06 25.46 -0.62
N HIS A 13 -16.56 24.80 -1.66
CA HIS A 13 -16.20 25.13 -3.04
C HIS A 13 -16.75 26.50 -3.46
N GLN A 14 -17.95 26.90 -3.05
CA GLN A 14 -18.49 28.24 -3.28
C GLN A 14 -17.67 29.33 -2.58
N GLN A 15 -17.20 29.07 -1.35
CA GLN A 15 -16.27 29.98 -0.66
C GLN A 15 -14.93 30.10 -1.39
N LEU A 16 -14.39 28.98 -1.88
CA LEU A 16 -13.19 28.97 -2.73
C LEU A 16 -13.40 29.71 -4.05
N ASP A 17 -14.56 29.53 -4.66
CA ASP A 17 -14.96 30.19 -5.91
C ASP A 17 -14.96 31.72 -5.74
N ALA A 18 -15.58 32.23 -4.68
CA ALA A 18 -15.55 33.65 -4.33
C ALA A 18 -14.12 34.18 -4.14
N LEU A 19 -13.25 33.41 -3.49
CA LEU A 19 -11.84 33.77 -3.26
C LEU A 19 -11.01 33.77 -4.56
N VAL A 20 -11.19 32.76 -5.41
CA VAL A 20 -10.48 32.66 -6.70
C VAL A 20 -10.93 33.78 -7.63
N HIS A 21 -12.23 34.09 -7.68
CA HIS A 21 -12.75 35.22 -8.43
C HIS A 21 -12.22 36.56 -7.94
N GLU A 22 -12.14 36.78 -6.63
CA GLU A 22 -11.52 37.98 -6.06
C GLU A 22 -10.03 38.08 -6.39
N TRP A 23 -9.29 36.97 -6.26
CA TRP A 23 -7.87 36.93 -6.63
C TRP A 23 -7.64 37.28 -8.11
N HIS A 24 -8.43 36.72 -9.03
CA HIS A 24 -8.34 37.04 -10.45
C HIS A 24 -8.71 38.49 -10.77
N ARG A 25 -9.66 39.10 -10.04
CA ARG A 25 -9.97 40.53 -10.17
C ARG A 25 -8.79 41.40 -9.76
N ASN A 26 -8.16 41.11 -8.63
CA ASN A 26 -7.05 41.88 -8.09
C ASN A 26 -5.73 41.66 -8.87
N ALA A 27 -5.54 40.49 -9.48
CA ALA A 27 -4.35 40.21 -10.31
C ALA A 27 -4.34 40.96 -11.65
N LYS A 28 -5.49 41.42 -12.14
CA LYS A 28 -5.61 42.18 -13.40
C LYS A 28 -5.32 43.67 -13.24
N THR A 29 -5.31 44.20 -12.01
CA THR A 29 -5.23 45.64 -11.77
C THR A 29 -3.82 46.19 -11.56
N ASP A 30 -2.79 45.34 -11.38
CA ASP A 30 -1.40 45.82 -11.29
C ASP A 30 -0.37 44.78 -11.78
N PRO A 31 0.26 44.98 -12.96
CA PRO A 31 1.29 44.08 -13.49
C PRO A 31 2.57 44.05 -12.65
N LYS A 32 2.84 45.08 -11.85
CA LYS A 32 4.08 45.24 -11.08
C LYS A 32 4.00 44.65 -9.67
N ASP A 33 2.81 44.27 -9.20
CA ASP A 33 2.59 43.84 -7.81
C ASP A 33 2.23 42.35 -7.64
N LYS A 34 2.87 41.47 -8.42
CA LYS A 34 2.64 40.00 -8.36
C LYS A 34 3.04 39.33 -7.02
N GLY A 35 3.35 40.10 -5.98
CA GLY A 35 3.86 39.56 -4.70
C GLY A 35 3.26 40.13 -3.41
N LYS A 36 2.81 41.39 -3.34
CA LYS A 36 2.65 42.07 -2.04
C LYS A 36 1.24 42.41 -1.58
N SER A 37 0.20 42.34 -2.44
CA SER A 37 -1.13 42.85 -2.07
C SER A 37 -2.24 41.79 -2.08
N PHE A 38 -2.21 40.83 -1.13
CA PHE A 38 -3.42 40.04 -0.81
C PHE A 38 -4.16 40.59 0.43
N ALA A 39 -3.49 41.41 1.24
CA ALA A 39 -4.00 41.83 2.55
C ALA A 39 -5.04 42.97 2.51
N HIS A 40 -5.15 43.74 1.42
CA HIS A 40 -6.03 44.91 1.36
C HIS A 40 -7.43 44.65 0.76
N GLY A 41 -7.63 43.56 0.00
CA GLY A 41 -8.92 43.24 -0.64
C GLY A 41 -9.98 42.65 0.30
N MET A 42 -9.59 41.96 1.37
CA MET A 42 -10.52 41.25 2.26
C MET A 42 -11.30 42.16 3.24
N ALA A 43 -11.08 43.48 3.24
CA ALA A 43 -11.71 44.41 4.17
C ALA A 43 -13.21 44.61 3.92
N THR A 44 -13.73 44.23 2.75
CA THR A 44 -15.14 44.45 2.35
C THR A 44 -16.01 43.20 2.33
N TRP A 45 -15.53 42.06 2.85
CA TRP A 45 -16.37 40.86 2.98
C TRP A 45 -17.37 41.01 4.14
N PRO A 46 -18.66 40.67 3.94
CA PRO A 46 -19.60 40.54 5.05
C PRO A 46 -19.08 39.48 6.04
N SER A 47 -18.95 39.86 7.31
CA SER A 47 -18.63 39.08 8.53
C SER A 47 -18.11 37.63 8.36
N VAL A 48 -17.05 37.42 7.57
CA VAL A 48 -16.35 36.14 7.57
C VAL A 48 -15.68 35.98 8.92
N SER A 49 -16.04 34.91 9.66
CA SER A 49 -15.45 34.66 10.97
C SER A 49 -13.90 34.67 10.89
N PRO A 50 -13.18 35.18 11.90
CA PRO A 50 -11.72 35.16 11.93
C PRO A 50 -11.13 33.76 11.68
N ARG A 51 -11.85 32.72 12.14
CA ARG A 51 -11.49 31.31 11.93
C ARG A 51 -11.54 30.89 10.46
N THR A 52 -12.54 31.36 9.71
CA THR A 52 -12.64 31.10 8.27
C THR A 52 -11.53 31.82 7.51
N ARG A 53 -11.23 33.08 7.87
CA ARG A 53 -10.10 33.83 7.30
C ARG A 53 -8.76 33.11 7.51
N ALA A 54 -8.46 32.69 8.74
CA ALA A 54 -7.25 31.94 9.05
C ALA A 54 -7.13 30.61 8.27
N ARG A 55 -8.25 29.92 8.00
CA ARG A 55 -8.27 28.70 7.17
C ARG A 55 -7.97 29.00 5.71
N VAL A 56 -8.45 30.12 5.20
CA VAL A 56 -8.19 30.59 3.83
C VAL A 56 -6.72 30.98 3.69
N ASP A 57 -6.19 31.77 4.61
CA ASP A 57 -4.79 32.20 4.59
C ASP A 57 -3.84 31.01 4.64
N ALA A 58 -4.11 30.01 5.50
CA ALA A 58 -3.33 28.78 5.56
C ALA A 58 -3.37 27.98 4.24
N LEU A 59 -4.52 28.01 3.55
CA LEU A 59 -4.69 27.33 2.26
C LEU A 59 -3.92 28.06 1.15
N VAL A 60 -4.05 29.39 1.07
CA VAL A 60 -3.29 30.25 0.13
C VAL A 60 -1.79 30.14 0.38
N HIS A 61 -1.37 30.12 1.65
CA HIS A 61 0.04 29.90 2.00
C HIS A 61 0.51 28.53 1.50
N THR A 62 -0.27 27.47 1.72
CA THR A 62 0.03 26.13 1.21
C THR A 62 0.15 26.13 -0.32
N TRP A 63 -0.73 26.85 -1.03
CA TRP A 63 -0.68 26.98 -2.50
C TRP A 63 0.61 27.63 -2.98
N LYS A 64 0.95 28.78 -2.40
CA LYS A 64 2.15 29.53 -2.77
C LYS A 64 3.41 28.74 -2.47
N THR A 65 3.48 28.08 -1.32
CA THR A 65 4.65 27.29 -0.92
C THR A 65 4.85 26.04 -1.79
N LEU A 66 3.77 25.48 -2.36
CA LEU A 66 3.82 24.30 -3.21
C LEU A 66 3.78 24.60 -4.72
N ASP A 67 3.81 25.88 -5.12
CA ASP A 67 3.72 26.34 -6.51
C ASP A 67 2.55 25.69 -7.29
N LEU A 68 1.38 25.63 -6.64
CA LEU A 68 0.19 25.00 -7.24
C LEU A 68 -0.49 25.95 -8.22
N GLN A 69 -0.80 25.44 -9.41
CA GLN A 69 -1.66 26.10 -10.40
C GLN A 69 -3.13 25.77 -10.11
N VAL A 70 -4.05 26.63 -10.56
CA VAL A 70 -5.50 26.41 -10.46
C VAL A 70 -6.08 26.26 -11.86
N VAL A 71 -6.84 25.19 -12.06
CA VAL A 71 -7.55 24.92 -13.32
C VAL A 71 -9.05 24.93 -13.03
N SER A 72 -9.80 25.74 -13.78
CA SER A 72 -11.26 25.74 -13.74
C SER A 72 -11.80 24.50 -14.42
N CYS A 73 -12.72 23.81 -13.76
CA CYS A 73 -13.37 22.62 -14.28
C CYS A 73 -14.79 22.94 -14.72
N HIS A 74 -15.15 22.50 -15.92
CA HIS A 74 -16.49 22.63 -16.46
C HIS A 74 -16.94 21.22 -16.85
N PHE A 75 -17.95 20.71 -16.15
CA PHE A 75 -18.56 19.42 -16.49
C PHE A 75 -19.94 19.66 -17.11
N PRO A 76 -20.39 18.82 -18.04
CA PRO A 76 -21.72 18.93 -18.64
C PRO A 76 -22.84 18.90 -17.59
N SER A 77 -23.99 19.49 -17.92
CA SER A 77 -25.14 19.40 -17.03
C SER A 77 -25.59 17.96 -16.84
N GLY A 78 -25.89 17.59 -15.59
CA GLY A 78 -26.23 16.24 -15.18
C GLY A 78 -25.02 15.35 -14.89
N HIS A 79 -23.79 15.80 -15.13
CA HIS A 79 -22.59 15.04 -14.77
C HIS A 79 -22.45 14.94 -13.25
N ALA A 80 -21.99 13.79 -12.73
CA ALA A 80 -21.80 13.57 -11.29
C ALA A 80 -20.75 14.48 -10.60
N LEU A 81 -20.08 15.34 -11.37
CA LEU A 81 -19.09 16.32 -10.93
C LEU A 81 -19.49 17.77 -11.25
N GLU A 82 -20.68 18.00 -11.85
CA GLU A 82 -21.19 19.34 -12.23
C GLU A 82 -21.09 20.35 -11.08
N THR A 83 -21.41 19.91 -9.86
CA THR A 83 -21.39 20.79 -8.68
C THR A 83 -20.05 20.81 -7.94
N CYS A 84 -19.17 19.83 -8.18
CA CYS A 84 -17.93 19.67 -7.42
C CYS A 84 -16.98 18.64 -8.09
N PRO A 85 -15.72 19.00 -8.38
CA PRO A 85 -15.07 20.28 -8.08
C PRO A 85 -15.25 21.32 -9.20
N LYS A 86 -15.43 22.60 -8.84
CA LYS A 86 -15.33 23.72 -9.79
C LYS A 86 -13.89 24.08 -10.19
N TYR A 87 -12.94 23.72 -9.33
CA TYR A 87 -11.52 24.00 -9.51
C TYR A 87 -10.69 22.80 -9.08
N LEU A 88 -9.64 22.52 -9.83
CA LEU A 88 -8.57 21.60 -9.45
C LEU A 88 -7.29 22.39 -9.20
N PHE A 89 -6.57 21.98 -8.17
CA PHE A 89 -5.22 22.44 -7.88
C PHE A 89 -4.25 21.47 -8.52
N THR A 90 -3.26 22.01 -9.20
CA THR A 90 -2.39 21.20 -10.04
C THR A 90 -0.92 21.50 -9.81
N LEU A 91 -0.08 20.48 -9.91
CA LEU A 91 1.37 20.61 -9.94
C LEU A 91 1.90 20.01 -11.24
N GLY A 92 2.79 20.72 -11.91
CA GLY A 92 3.24 20.36 -13.26
C GLY A 92 2.26 20.80 -14.34
N THR A 93 2.50 20.36 -15.58
CA THR A 93 1.71 20.75 -16.75
C THR A 93 1.52 19.55 -17.68
N LEU A 94 0.35 19.46 -18.30
CA LEU A 94 0.09 18.48 -19.33
C LEU A 94 0.86 18.84 -20.63
N PRO A 95 1.65 17.93 -21.22
CA PRO A 95 2.37 18.23 -22.45
C PRO A 95 1.41 18.46 -23.62
N LYS A 96 1.83 19.29 -24.59
CA LYS A 96 1.13 19.51 -25.86
C LYS A 96 1.95 18.95 -27.02
N PRO A 97 1.36 18.17 -27.95
CA PRO A 97 -0.02 17.67 -27.93
C PRO A 97 -0.25 16.67 -26.78
N THR A 98 -1.46 16.69 -26.24
CA THR A 98 -1.85 15.76 -25.17
C THR A 98 -2.02 14.36 -25.77
N PRO A 99 -1.28 13.34 -25.31
CA PRO A 99 -1.52 11.96 -25.73
C PRO A 99 -2.86 11.48 -25.18
N LEU A 100 -3.41 10.44 -25.80
CA LEU A 100 -4.60 9.78 -25.29
C LEU A 100 -4.35 9.23 -23.86
N LEU A 101 -5.30 9.49 -22.95
CA LEU A 101 -5.20 9.18 -21.54
C LEU A 101 -5.99 7.93 -21.16
N CYS A 102 -5.31 6.91 -20.66
CA CYS A 102 -5.90 5.65 -20.22
C CYS A 102 -6.07 5.61 -18.70
N ALA A 103 -7.12 4.94 -18.20
CA ALA A 103 -7.27 4.62 -16.77
C ALA A 103 -7.68 3.16 -16.55
N ALA A 104 -7.12 2.54 -15.52
CA ALA A 104 -7.51 1.20 -15.08
C ALA A 104 -8.34 1.26 -13.80
N PHE A 105 -9.45 0.52 -13.79
CA PHE A 105 -10.43 0.53 -12.70
C PHE A 105 -10.61 -0.87 -12.12
N ASN A 106 -10.52 -0.95 -10.79
CA ASN A 106 -10.76 -2.18 -10.04
C ASN A 106 -11.51 -1.82 -8.77
N SER A 107 -12.55 -2.58 -8.44
CA SER A 107 -13.21 -2.44 -7.14
C SER A 107 -12.20 -2.72 -6.03
N ARG A 108 -12.38 -2.06 -4.88
CA ARG A 108 -11.49 -2.23 -3.73
C ARG A 108 -11.40 -3.71 -3.34
N LYS A 109 -10.17 -4.25 -3.37
CA LYS A 109 -9.84 -5.59 -2.91
C LYS A 109 -9.34 -5.55 -1.46
N GLY A 110 -9.11 -6.72 -0.89
CA GLY A 110 -8.42 -6.85 0.40
C GLY A 110 -7.02 -6.22 0.35
N LYS A 111 -6.37 -6.12 1.52
CA LYS A 111 -5.00 -5.59 1.61
C LYS A 111 -3.98 -6.49 0.89
N HIS A 112 -4.28 -7.77 0.77
CA HIS A 112 -3.45 -8.73 0.08
C HIS A 112 -3.74 -8.65 -1.42
N THR A 113 -2.68 -8.54 -2.22
CA THR A 113 -2.74 -8.60 -3.68
C THR A 113 -1.83 -9.73 -4.10
N CYS A 114 -2.37 -10.69 -4.85
CA CYS A 114 -1.62 -11.83 -5.35
C CYS A 114 -1.31 -11.59 -6.83
N ARG A 115 -0.12 -11.97 -7.30
CA ARG A 115 0.30 -11.86 -8.71
C ARG A 115 -0.61 -12.67 -9.66
N ARG A 116 -1.25 -13.70 -9.12
CA ARG A 116 -2.21 -14.60 -9.80
C ARG A 116 -3.66 -14.15 -9.67
N ASP A 117 -3.93 -13.03 -9.01
CA ASP A 117 -5.29 -12.48 -9.02
C ASP A 117 -5.68 -12.15 -10.47
N SER A 118 -6.85 -12.62 -10.91
CA SER A 118 -7.30 -12.45 -12.31
C SER A 118 -7.30 -10.99 -12.77
N TRP A 119 -7.60 -10.05 -11.87
CA TRP A 119 -7.55 -8.62 -12.16
C TRP A 119 -6.11 -8.09 -12.36
N VAL A 120 -5.11 -8.68 -11.69
CA VAL A 120 -3.69 -8.34 -11.91
C VAL A 120 -3.22 -8.88 -13.25
N GLU A 121 -3.64 -10.08 -13.64
CA GLU A 121 -3.35 -10.63 -14.98
C GLU A 121 -3.98 -9.78 -16.08
N ALA A 122 -5.25 -9.40 -15.92
CA ALA A 122 -5.94 -8.51 -16.86
C ALA A 122 -5.25 -7.14 -16.97
N LEU A 123 -4.74 -6.61 -15.85
CA LEU A 123 -3.97 -5.36 -15.84
C LEU A 123 -2.66 -5.50 -16.62
N ARG A 124 -1.94 -6.61 -16.44
CA ARG A 124 -0.72 -6.90 -17.23
C ARG A 124 -1.02 -6.94 -18.72
N GLN A 125 -2.10 -7.62 -19.12
CA GLN A 125 -2.53 -7.66 -20.52
C GLN A 125 -2.84 -6.25 -21.07
N ALA A 126 -3.55 -5.41 -20.30
CA ALA A 126 -3.84 -4.04 -20.70
C ALA A 126 -2.54 -3.21 -20.88
N PHE A 127 -1.57 -3.40 -19.99
CA PHE A 127 -0.25 -2.77 -20.09
C PHE A 127 0.53 -3.23 -21.31
N ASP A 128 0.59 -4.54 -21.57
CA ASP A 128 1.31 -5.08 -22.73
C ASP A 128 0.74 -4.56 -24.06
N GLN A 129 -0.60 -4.47 -24.18
CA GLN A 129 -1.28 -3.91 -25.35
C GLN A 129 -0.93 -2.43 -25.60
N ASN A 130 -0.61 -1.69 -24.54
CA ASN A 130 -0.35 -0.26 -24.57
C ASN A 130 1.13 0.11 -24.43
N ALA A 131 2.03 -0.88 -24.28
CA ALA A 131 3.45 -0.66 -24.01
C ALA A 131 4.10 0.21 -25.09
N ASN A 132 3.79 -0.05 -26.36
CA ASN A 132 4.35 0.66 -27.51
C ASN A 132 3.46 1.81 -28.03
N GLN A 133 2.30 2.06 -27.41
CA GLN A 133 1.41 3.13 -27.84
C GLN A 133 1.78 4.47 -27.17
N PRO A 134 1.64 5.62 -27.86
CA PRO A 134 1.92 6.94 -27.32
C PRO A 134 0.78 7.44 -26.41
N VAL A 135 0.46 6.67 -25.37
CA VAL A 135 -0.61 6.95 -24.40
C VAL A 135 -0.05 7.42 -23.06
N GLY A 136 -0.80 8.27 -22.37
CA GLY A 136 -0.61 8.59 -20.96
C GLY A 136 -1.53 7.79 -20.06
N TRP A 137 -1.24 7.79 -18.76
CA TRP A 137 -2.04 7.08 -17.76
C TRP A 137 -2.51 8.01 -16.66
N VAL A 138 -3.83 8.01 -16.45
CA VAL A 138 -4.51 8.69 -15.35
C VAL A 138 -4.68 7.68 -14.23
N SER A 139 -4.22 8.06 -13.04
CA SER A 139 -4.28 7.19 -11.88
C SER A 139 -4.41 7.98 -10.59
N SER A 140 -4.32 7.28 -9.47
CA SER A 140 -4.28 7.85 -8.13
C SER A 140 -3.33 7.03 -7.24
N LEU A 141 -3.44 7.14 -5.92
CA LEU A 141 -2.64 6.38 -4.96
C LEU A 141 -3.53 5.70 -3.91
N GLY A 142 -2.98 4.69 -3.26
CA GLY A 142 -3.54 4.09 -2.05
C GLY A 142 -4.45 2.89 -2.30
N THR A 143 -4.61 2.47 -3.54
CA THR A 143 -5.18 1.16 -3.90
C THR A 143 -4.21 0.43 -4.82
N PRO A 144 -4.10 -0.90 -4.74
CA PRO A 144 -3.19 -1.68 -5.58
C PRO A 144 -3.31 -1.34 -7.07
N VAL A 145 -4.52 -1.29 -7.65
CA VAL A 145 -4.70 -0.97 -9.08
C VAL A 145 -4.07 0.38 -9.48
N TYR A 146 -4.22 1.41 -8.65
CA TYR A 146 -3.69 2.73 -8.98
C TYR A 146 -2.19 2.84 -8.74
N ASP A 147 -1.70 2.19 -7.68
CA ASP A 147 -0.26 2.13 -7.41
C ASP A 147 0.48 1.37 -8.52
N LEU A 148 -0.05 0.21 -8.95
CA LEU A 148 0.48 -0.59 -10.05
C LEU A 148 0.49 0.21 -11.36
N THR A 149 -0.61 0.89 -11.67
CA THR A 149 -0.73 1.72 -12.89
C THR A 149 0.26 2.88 -12.89
N SER A 150 0.34 3.63 -11.79
CA SER A 150 1.25 4.77 -11.69
C SER A 150 2.72 4.34 -11.80
N CYS A 151 3.10 3.27 -11.11
CA CYS A 151 4.47 2.77 -11.13
C CYS A 151 4.86 2.16 -12.49
N TRP A 152 3.95 1.40 -13.13
CA TRP A 152 4.20 0.88 -14.47
C TRP A 152 4.40 2.00 -15.49
N ALA A 153 3.47 2.95 -15.56
CA ALA A 153 3.54 4.06 -16.51
C ALA A 153 4.82 4.89 -16.30
N HIS A 154 5.18 5.15 -15.05
CA HIS A 154 6.43 5.84 -14.71
C HIS A 154 7.68 5.08 -15.17
N ARG A 155 7.75 3.76 -14.94
CA ARG A 155 8.89 2.93 -15.36
C ARG A 155 8.99 2.83 -16.89
N GLN A 156 7.86 2.81 -17.58
CA GLN A 156 7.79 2.85 -19.04
C GLN A 156 8.01 4.27 -19.63
N ARG A 157 8.35 5.25 -18.79
CA ARG A 157 8.52 6.67 -19.17
C ARG A 157 7.30 7.24 -19.91
N LYS A 158 6.10 6.73 -19.61
CA LYS A 158 4.84 7.26 -20.11
C LYS A 158 4.40 8.46 -19.27
N LEU A 159 3.55 9.29 -19.87
CA LEU A 159 2.91 10.39 -19.16
C LEU A 159 2.09 9.84 -17.98
N VAL A 160 2.32 10.36 -16.77
CA VAL A 160 1.53 10.00 -15.58
C VAL A 160 0.77 11.22 -15.08
N VAL A 161 -0.56 11.12 -15.09
CA VAL A 161 -1.49 12.09 -14.52
C VAL A 161 -2.01 11.52 -13.20
N LEU A 162 -1.70 12.16 -12.08
CA LEU A 162 -2.03 11.66 -10.76
C LEU A 162 -3.14 12.49 -10.11
N VAL A 163 -4.31 11.89 -9.87
CA VAL A 163 -5.36 12.48 -9.05
C VAL A 163 -5.03 12.22 -7.57
N ALA A 164 -4.38 13.16 -6.91
CA ALA A 164 -4.06 13.09 -5.50
C ALA A 164 -5.27 13.50 -4.65
N ILE A 165 -5.44 12.83 -3.50
CA ILE A 165 -6.47 13.18 -2.52
C ILE A 165 -5.83 13.38 -1.15
N PRO A 166 -6.17 14.47 -0.44
CA PRO A 166 -5.62 14.72 0.87
C PRO A 166 -6.12 13.71 1.91
N SER A 167 -5.22 13.29 2.80
CA SER A 167 -5.59 12.51 3.97
C SER A 167 -6.08 13.45 5.09
N ARG A 168 -6.85 12.93 6.06
CA ARG A 168 -7.34 13.74 7.20
C ARG A 168 -6.23 14.40 7.98
N THR A 169 -5.05 13.79 8.00
CA THR A 169 -3.94 14.18 8.86
C THR A 169 -2.88 15.00 8.14
N ARG A 170 -2.79 14.96 6.80
CA ARG A 170 -1.67 15.56 6.06
C ARG A 170 -2.05 16.03 4.64
N PRO A 171 -1.30 16.97 4.04
CA PRO A 171 -1.54 17.47 2.68
C PRO A 171 -1.34 16.39 1.62
N ALA A 172 -2.14 16.43 0.54
CA ALA A 172 -2.21 15.37 -0.48
C ALA A 172 -0.89 15.10 -1.20
N VAL A 173 -0.19 16.15 -1.61
CA VAL A 173 0.93 16.05 -2.57
C VAL A 173 2.23 15.60 -1.90
N PRO A 174 2.73 16.24 -0.82
CA PRO A 174 3.99 15.81 -0.20
C PRO A 174 3.90 14.44 0.46
N GLU A 175 2.74 14.10 1.04
CA GLU A 175 2.55 12.77 1.64
C GLU A 175 2.44 11.69 0.56
N GLY A 176 1.64 11.92 -0.49
CA GLY A 176 1.50 10.98 -1.60
C GLY A 176 2.83 10.67 -2.25
N LEU A 177 3.61 11.69 -2.60
CA LEU A 177 4.95 11.53 -3.17
C LEU A 177 5.96 10.97 -2.17
N GLY A 178 5.81 11.24 -0.87
CA GLY A 178 6.64 10.64 0.17
C GLY A 178 6.53 9.11 0.24
N TYR A 179 5.35 8.54 -0.09
CA TYR A 179 5.18 7.09 -0.22
C TYR A 179 5.75 6.51 -1.51
N PHE A 180 6.01 7.36 -2.52
CA PHE A 180 6.51 6.99 -3.84
C PHE A 180 7.68 7.89 -4.23
N PRO A 181 8.82 7.83 -3.51
CA PRO A 181 9.92 8.77 -3.71
C PRO A 181 10.52 8.72 -5.12
N SER A 182 10.39 7.59 -5.82
CA SER A 182 10.82 7.43 -7.21
C SER A 182 9.82 7.98 -8.23
N LEU A 183 8.53 8.03 -7.89
CA LEU A 183 7.47 8.41 -8.82
C LEU A 183 7.55 9.91 -9.10
N LYS A 184 7.66 10.26 -10.39
CA LYS A 184 7.67 11.64 -10.87
C LYS A 184 6.48 11.84 -11.81
N PRO A 185 5.27 12.11 -11.29
CA PRO A 185 4.12 12.40 -12.14
C PRO A 185 4.38 13.67 -12.94
N SER A 186 3.95 13.69 -14.20
CA SER A 186 4.06 14.88 -15.05
C SER A 186 3.02 15.93 -14.67
N TRP A 187 1.87 15.47 -14.20
CA TRP A 187 0.79 16.34 -13.76
C TRP A 187 0.08 15.72 -12.54
N ILE A 188 -0.05 16.48 -11.47
CA ILE A 188 -0.78 16.09 -10.26
C ILE A 188 -2.01 16.98 -10.15
N LEU A 189 -3.17 16.39 -9.86
CA LEU A 189 -4.46 17.06 -9.73
C LEU A 189 -5.04 16.78 -8.36
N CYS A 190 -5.62 17.78 -7.72
CA CYS A 190 -6.26 17.61 -6.43
C CYS A 190 -7.45 18.57 -6.29
N CYS A 191 -8.59 18.08 -5.80
CA CYS A 191 -9.75 18.95 -5.55
C CYS A 191 -9.58 19.85 -4.31
N LEU A 192 -8.70 19.47 -3.38
CA LEU A 192 -8.41 20.22 -2.14
C LEU A 192 -6.97 19.98 -1.69
N PRO A 193 -6.06 20.98 -1.72
CA PRO A 193 -4.66 20.76 -1.39
C PRO A 193 -4.38 20.67 0.12
N GLY A 194 -5.36 21.06 0.94
CA GLY A 194 -5.35 20.92 2.40
C GLY A 194 -6.22 19.75 2.89
N ARG A 195 -6.60 19.75 4.17
CA ARG A 195 -7.40 18.66 4.76
C ARG A 195 -8.70 18.40 3.98
N PRO A 196 -9.07 17.13 3.74
CA PRO A 196 -10.29 16.78 3.02
C PRO A 196 -11.49 17.39 3.76
N ALA A 197 -12.35 18.10 3.02
CA ALA A 197 -13.67 18.48 3.52
C ALA A 197 -14.54 17.24 3.68
N CYS A 198 -14.45 16.34 2.70
CA CYS A 198 -15.30 15.18 2.55
C CYS A 198 -14.93 14.02 3.48
N SER A 199 -15.93 13.20 3.82
CA SER A 199 -15.74 11.92 4.51
C SER A 199 -14.84 10.94 3.71
N PRO A 200 -14.22 9.94 4.37
CA PRO A 200 -13.39 8.95 3.68
C PRO A 200 -14.05 8.15 2.57
N ALA A 201 -15.34 7.86 2.73
CA ALA A 201 -16.12 7.23 1.67
C ALA A 201 -16.29 8.19 0.50
N ARG A 202 -16.67 9.44 0.77
CA ARG A 202 -16.96 10.44 -0.27
C ARG A 202 -15.73 10.83 -1.08
N TYR A 203 -14.59 11.11 -0.44
CA TYR A 203 -13.39 11.50 -1.20
C TYR A 203 -12.96 10.40 -2.17
N ALA A 204 -13.13 9.12 -1.80
CA ALA A 204 -12.71 8.03 -2.67
C ALA A 204 -13.61 7.89 -3.89
N VAL A 205 -14.92 8.14 -3.75
CA VAL A 205 -15.82 8.21 -4.89
C VAL A 205 -15.47 9.42 -5.77
N CYS A 206 -15.24 10.59 -5.18
CA CYS A 206 -14.81 11.78 -5.92
C CYS A 206 -13.49 11.54 -6.69
N ARG A 207 -12.54 10.82 -6.11
CA ARG A 207 -11.31 10.37 -6.78
C ARG A 207 -11.61 9.62 -8.06
N ASP A 208 -12.44 8.60 -7.93
CA ASP A 208 -12.69 7.64 -8.99
C ASP A 208 -13.46 8.34 -10.12
N ARG A 209 -14.39 9.25 -9.76
CA ARG A 209 -15.04 10.16 -10.72
C ARG A 209 -14.06 11.06 -11.45
N LEU A 210 -13.11 11.68 -10.74
CA LEU A 210 -12.10 12.52 -11.39
C LEU A 210 -11.21 11.73 -12.33
N VAL A 211 -10.73 10.55 -11.90
CA VAL A 211 -9.94 9.65 -12.75
C VAL A 211 -10.73 9.25 -14.00
N ALA A 212 -12.02 8.91 -13.87
CA ALA A 212 -12.89 8.55 -14.98
C ALA A 212 -13.15 9.74 -15.92
N ALA A 213 -13.43 10.93 -15.39
CA ALA A 213 -13.68 12.13 -16.18
C ALA A 213 -12.46 12.58 -16.98
N ILE A 214 -11.25 12.47 -16.43
CA ILE A 214 -10.00 12.89 -17.09
C ILE A 214 -9.54 11.89 -18.15
N ALA A 215 -9.81 10.59 -17.97
CA ALA A 215 -9.38 9.57 -18.91
C ALA A 215 -10.25 9.54 -20.17
N ASP A 216 -9.60 9.34 -21.32
CA ASP A 216 -10.22 9.13 -22.62
C ASP A 216 -10.62 7.66 -22.84
N GLN A 217 -9.91 6.74 -22.18
CA GLN A 217 -10.06 5.30 -22.36
C GLN A 217 -10.07 4.53 -21.03
N PHE A 218 -10.94 3.53 -20.93
CA PHE A 218 -11.13 2.74 -19.70
C PHE A 218 -10.71 1.28 -19.84
N PHE A 219 -9.96 0.78 -18.87
CA PHE A 219 -9.71 -0.64 -18.65
C PHE A 219 -10.41 -1.08 -17.35
N VAL A 220 -11.53 -1.77 -17.46
CA VAL A 220 -12.36 -2.20 -16.32
C VAL A 220 -11.99 -3.64 -15.95
N LEU A 221 -11.31 -3.82 -14.83
CA LEU A 221 -10.70 -5.09 -14.44
C LEU A 221 -11.66 -5.99 -13.66
N ALA A 222 -12.01 -5.64 -12.42
CA ALA A 222 -12.99 -6.41 -11.65
C ALA A 222 -13.85 -5.48 -10.80
N VAL A 223 -15.06 -5.22 -11.29
CA VAL A 223 -16.03 -4.32 -10.66
C VAL A 223 -17.20 -5.12 -10.10
N ARG A 224 -17.51 -4.88 -8.82
CA ARG A 224 -18.70 -5.44 -8.16
C ARG A 224 -19.96 -4.73 -8.65
N ARG A 225 -21.03 -5.49 -8.86
CA ARG A 225 -22.34 -4.91 -9.18
C ARG A 225 -22.79 -4.00 -8.05
N GLU A 226 -23.43 -2.89 -8.41
CA GLU A 226 -23.98 -1.90 -7.46
C GLU A 226 -22.96 -1.28 -6.48
N GLY A 227 -21.65 -1.49 -6.71
CA GLY A 227 -20.60 -0.82 -5.95
C GLY A 227 -20.43 0.64 -6.39
N ASN A 228 -19.84 1.47 -5.52
CA ASN A 228 -19.56 2.87 -5.84
C ASN A 228 -18.81 3.04 -7.19
N LEU A 229 -17.82 2.19 -7.46
CA LEU A 229 -17.06 2.26 -8.71
C LEU A 229 -17.90 1.89 -9.94
N PHE A 230 -18.81 0.91 -9.81
CA PHE A 230 -19.77 0.59 -10.87
C PHE A 230 -20.64 1.80 -11.20
N GLN A 231 -21.16 2.48 -10.18
CA GLN A 231 -21.98 3.68 -10.37
C GLN A 231 -21.17 4.80 -11.04
N VAL A 232 -19.94 5.05 -10.58
CA VAL A 232 -19.04 6.05 -11.18
C VAL A 232 -18.82 5.79 -12.67
N LEU A 233 -18.47 4.56 -13.04
CA LEU A 233 -18.23 4.22 -14.44
C LEU A 233 -19.51 4.27 -15.27
N SER A 234 -20.64 3.82 -14.72
CA SER A 234 -21.93 3.87 -15.41
C SER A 234 -22.42 5.30 -15.64
N ASP A 235 -22.25 6.20 -14.66
CA ASP A 235 -22.61 7.61 -14.79
C ASP A 235 -21.76 8.26 -15.88
N GLU A 236 -20.45 8.03 -15.84
CA GLU A 236 -19.50 8.57 -16.81
C GLU A 236 -19.81 8.10 -18.23
N LEU A 237 -20.06 6.80 -18.43
CA LEU A 237 -20.37 6.23 -19.75
C LEU A 237 -21.74 6.65 -20.30
N LYS A 238 -22.68 7.02 -19.43
CA LYS A 238 -23.96 7.64 -19.85
C LYS A 238 -23.76 9.07 -20.33
N THR A 239 -22.88 9.82 -19.67
CA THR A 239 -22.58 11.21 -20.05
C THR A 239 -21.70 11.29 -21.29
N GLN A 240 -20.71 10.40 -21.41
CA GLN A 240 -19.78 10.38 -22.53
C GLN A 240 -19.42 8.94 -22.91
N SER A 241 -19.68 8.57 -24.17
CA SER A 241 -19.20 7.30 -24.70
C SER A 241 -17.68 7.33 -24.84
N LYS A 242 -17.00 6.38 -24.19
CA LYS A 242 -15.53 6.26 -24.17
C LYS A 242 -15.14 4.84 -24.57
N PRO A 243 -14.06 4.65 -25.37
CA PRO A 243 -13.54 3.32 -25.63
C PRO A 243 -13.23 2.62 -24.30
N THR A 244 -13.92 1.50 -24.07
CA THR A 244 -13.92 0.81 -22.78
C THR A 244 -13.70 -0.67 -22.98
N TRP A 245 -12.61 -1.18 -22.43
CA TRP A 245 -12.30 -2.60 -22.40
C TRP A 245 -12.70 -3.17 -21.04
N VAL A 246 -13.59 -4.16 -21.05
CA VAL A 246 -14.13 -4.76 -19.83
C VAL A 246 -13.64 -6.20 -19.73
N PHE A 247 -12.87 -6.50 -18.68
CA PHE A 247 -12.35 -7.84 -18.48
C PHE A 247 -13.47 -8.85 -18.21
N CYS A 248 -13.46 -9.95 -18.97
CA CYS A 248 -14.38 -11.07 -18.80
C CYS A 248 -13.62 -12.25 -18.20
N SER A 249 -13.89 -12.53 -16.92
CA SER A 249 -13.47 -13.79 -16.30
C SER A 249 -14.25 -14.96 -16.92
N ALA A 250 -13.58 -16.10 -17.10
CA ALA A 250 -14.25 -17.33 -17.54
C ALA A 250 -15.24 -17.87 -16.49
N GLN A 251 -14.98 -17.59 -15.21
CA GLN A 251 -15.86 -17.94 -14.10
C GLN A 251 -16.59 -16.71 -13.59
N GLU A 252 -17.91 -16.81 -13.45
CA GLU A 252 -18.69 -15.77 -12.80
C GLU A 252 -18.31 -15.68 -11.33
N SER A 253 -18.10 -14.45 -10.85
CA SER A 253 -17.87 -14.18 -9.44
C SER A 253 -18.56 -12.88 -9.05
N PRO A 254 -18.97 -12.72 -7.77
CA PRO A 254 -19.50 -11.45 -7.27
C PRO A 254 -18.57 -10.25 -7.51
N GLU A 255 -17.27 -10.53 -7.66
CA GLU A 255 -16.25 -9.51 -7.89
C GLU A 255 -16.25 -8.91 -9.29
N THR A 256 -16.88 -9.58 -10.26
CA THR A 256 -16.93 -9.20 -11.68
C THR A 256 -18.35 -9.05 -12.21
N GLU A 257 -19.39 -9.13 -11.36
CA GLU A 257 -20.78 -8.95 -11.82
C GLU A 257 -21.04 -7.56 -12.43
N GLY A 258 -20.37 -6.52 -11.93
CA GLY A 258 -20.44 -5.18 -12.48
C GLY A 258 -19.87 -5.08 -13.89
N ASN A 259 -18.86 -5.89 -14.23
CA ASN A 259 -18.30 -5.95 -15.59
C ASN A 259 -19.36 -6.41 -16.60
N ARG A 260 -20.08 -7.48 -16.27
CA ARG A 260 -21.17 -7.99 -17.11
C ARG A 260 -22.30 -6.98 -17.25
N ALA A 261 -22.67 -6.31 -16.16
CA ALA A 261 -23.68 -5.26 -16.20
C ALA A 261 -23.26 -4.11 -17.12
N LEU A 262 -21.98 -3.68 -17.07
CA LEU A 262 -21.45 -2.66 -17.99
C LEU A 262 -21.51 -3.11 -19.46
N LEU A 263 -21.10 -4.35 -19.77
CA LEU A 263 -21.17 -4.90 -21.13
C LEU A 263 -22.61 -4.98 -21.66
N HIS A 264 -23.58 -5.31 -20.79
CA HIS A 264 -24.98 -5.36 -21.16
C HIS A 264 -25.59 -3.97 -21.35
N SER A 265 -25.26 -3.01 -20.49
CA SER A 265 -25.82 -1.66 -20.53
C SER A 265 -25.20 -0.75 -21.59
N PHE A 266 -23.98 -1.03 -22.04
CA PHE A 266 -23.23 -0.17 -22.96
C PHE A 266 -22.65 -0.99 -24.11
N SER A 267 -23.34 -0.98 -25.25
CA SER A 267 -22.98 -1.78 -26.44
C SER A 267 -21.61 -1.43 -27.07
N HIS A 268 -21.06 -0.25 -26.75
CA HIS A 268 -19.72 0.18 -27.19
C HIS A 268 -18.58 -0.36 -26.31
N CYS A 269 -18.89 -0.99 -25.17
CA CYS A 269 -17.89 -1.66 -24.34
C CYS A 269 -17.40 -2.93 -25.03
N THR A 270 -16.08 -3.08 -25.14
CA THR A 270 -15.43 -4.25 -25.74
C THR A 270 -15.02 -5.25 -24.67
N PRO A 271 -15.41 -6.54 -24.78
CA PRO A 271 -14.96 -7.54 -23.84
C PRO A 271 -13.46 -7.83 -24.02
N LEU A 272 -12.70 -7.71 -22.94
CA LEU A 272 -11.30 -8.13 -22.87
C LEU A 272 -11.23 -9.54 -22.27
N ARG A 273 -10.86 -10.53 -23.09
CA ARG A 273 -10.64 -11.90 -22.61
C ARG A 273 -9.16 -12.11 -22.37
N LEU A 274 -8.81 -12.62 -21.20
CA LEU A 274 -7.47 -13.17 -20.98
C LEU A 274 -7.27 -14.29 -22.00
N GLY A 275 -6.16 -14.24 -22.73
CA GLY A 275 -5.70 -15.40 -23.48
C GLY A 275 -5.58 -16.60 -22.54
N LYS A 276 -5.62 -17.83 -23.06
CA LYS A 276 -5.23 -18.99 -22.24
C LYS A 276 -3.80 -18.74 -21.78
N VAL A 277 -3.64 -18.21 -20.56
CA VAL A 277 -2.36 -18.16 -19.89
C VAL A 277 -1.97 -19.62 -19.84
N ALA A 278 -0.86 -19.98 -20.49
CA ALA A 278 -0.32 -21.32 -20.37
C ALA A 278 -0.27 -21.59 -18.87
N SER A 279 -1.14 -22.48 -18.39
CA SER A 279 -1.16 -22.80 -16.98
C SER A 279 0.25 -23.31 -16.73
N PHE A 280 1.01 -22.58 -15.94
CA PHE A 280 2.28 -23.09 -15.44
C PHE A 280 1.87 -24.19 -14.48
N ALA A 281 1.50 -25.35 -15.03
CA ALA A 281 1.39 -26.59 -14.32
C ALA A 281 2.75 -26.75 -13.67
N HIS A 282 2.84 -26.49 -12.36
CA HIS A 282 4.02 -26.79 -11.57
C HIS A 282 4.05 -28.31 -11.40
N GLY A 283 4.23 -29.01 -12.52
CA GLY A 283 4.38 -30.44 -12.65
C GLY A 283 5.84 -30.80 -12.46
N HIS A 284 6.37 -30.57 -11.27
CA HIS A 284 7.61 -31.20 -10.83
C HIS A 284 7.26 -32.30 -9.85
N ARG A 285 6.81 -33.44 -10.39
CA ARG A 285 6.84 -34.72 -9.67
C ARG A 285 8.26 -35.25 -9.79
N ARG A 286 9.15 -34.85 -8.88
CA ARG A 286 10.51 -35.39 -8.77
C ARG A 286 10.60 -36.41 -7.65
N GLU A 287 11.46 -37.39 -7.86
CA GLU A 287 11.74 -38.47 -6.92
C GLU A 287 12.20 -37.94 -5.56
N PRO A 288 11.82 -38.63 -4.46
CA PRO A 288 12.26 -38.29 -3.12
C PRO A 288 13.78 -38.49 -3.00
N LEU A 289 14.52 -37.38 -2.88
CA LEU A 289 15.87 -37.41 -2.31
C LEU A 289 15.78 -38.02 -0.90
N GLN A 290 16.60 -39.04 -0.65
CA GLN A 290 16.64 -39.73 0.63
C GLN A 290 17.09 -38.78 1.74
N ASP A 291 16.21 -38.56 2.72
CA ASP A 291 16.46 -37.71 3.88
C ASP A 291 17.59 -38.29 4.73
N ALA A 292 18.72 -37.58 4.84
CA ALA A 292 19.66 -37.83 5.91
C ALA A 292 18.99 -37.44 7.25
N PRO A 293 19.05 -38.28 8.29
CA PRO A 293 18.45 -37.98 9.58
C PRO A 293 19.23 -36.85 10.27
N HIS A 294 18.83 -35.61 9.99
CA HIS A 294 19.31 -34.45 10.71
C HIS A 294 18.56 -34.38 12.06
N THR A 295 19.17 -34.90 13.12
CA THR A 295 18.75 -34.59 14.50
C THR A 295 18.85 -33.08 14.71
N LEU A 296 17.71 -32.41 14.83
CA LEU A 296 17.62 -30.95 14.84
C LEU A 296 17.39 -30.41 16.26
N PRO A 297 18.10 -29.32 16.65
CA PRO A 297 18.19 -28.87 18.03
C PRO A 297 17.12 -27.81 18.34
N PHE A 298 15.83 -28.16 18.24
CA PHE A 298 14.75 -27.28 18.73
C PHE A 298 14.70 -27.31 20.26
N THR A 299 15.75 -26.79 20.90
CA THR A 299 15.78 -26.57 22.34
C THR A 299 15.43 -25.11 22.61
N GLU A 300 14.56 -24.88 23.60
CA GLU A 300 14.18 -23.51 24.01
C GLU A 300 15.38 -22.72 24.59
N SER A 301 16.48 -23.40 24.96
CA SER A 301 17.58 -22.79 25.69
C SER A 301 18.69 -22.19 24.80
N GLY A 302 18.86 -22.66 23.56
CA GLY A 302 20.01 -22.32 22.72
C GLY A 302 19.80 -21.20 21.68
N PHE A 303 18.57 -21.01 21.21
CA PHE A 303 18.26 -20.16 20.06
C PHE A 303 17.23 -19.07 20.38
N LEU A 304 17.23 -18.01 19.57
CA LEU A 304 16.13 -17.06 19.45
C LEU A 304 15.56 -17.14 18.04
N TYR A 305 14.25 -16.94 17.92
CA TYR A 305 13.50 -17.11 16.69
C TYR A 305 12.94 -15.78 16.21
N HIS A 306 13.14 -15.47 14.94
CA HIS A 306 12.45 -14.40 14.23
C HIS A 306 11.43 -15.03 13.30
N TYR A 307 10.15 -14.88 13.61
CA TYR A 307 9.07 -15.37 12.75
C TYR A 307 8.77 -14.35 11.66
N THR A 308 8.75 -14.82 10.42
CA THR A 308 8.26 -14.03 9.30
C THR A 308 6.74 -14.11 9.24
N ARG A 309 6.15 -13.18 8.50
CA ARG A 309 4.70 -13.07 8.32
C ARG A 309 4.42 -12.42 6.98
N SER A 310 3.22 -12.64 6.49
CA SER A 310 2.65 -11.94 5.34
C SER A 310 2.77 -10.42 5.48
N CYS A 311 3.19 -9.78 4.40
CA CYS A 311 3.43 -8.34 4.33
C CYS A 311 2.60 -7.73 3.20
N PRO A 312 1.34 -7.36 3.43
CA PRO A 312 0.52 -6.74 2.39
C PRO A 312 1.11 -5.37 2.00
N GLY A 313 1.62 -5.29 0.77
CA GLY A 313 2.36 -4.13 0.24
C GLY A 313 3.88 -4.25 0.42
N PRO A 314 4.64 -3.16 0.26
CA PRO A 314 6.10 -3.22 0.20
C PRO A 314 6.73 -3.76 1.49
N TRP A 315 7.77 -4.58 1.35
CA TRP A 315 8.61 -5.00 2.47
C TRP A 315 9.38 -3.81 3.08
N PRO A 316 9.90 -3.93 4.32
CA PRO A 316 10.79 -2.92 4.87
C PRO A 316 11.97 -2.64 3.92
N GLY A 317 12.19 -1.38 3.56
CA GLY A 317 13.25 -0.98 2.63
C GLY A 317 12.91 -1.12 1.14
N GLN A 318 11.85 -1.85 0.78
CA GLN A 318 11.34 -1.90 -0.57
C GLN A 318 10.46 -0.68 -0.85
N THR A 319 10.70 0.01 -1.96
CA THR A 319 9.85 1.09 -2.42
C THR A 319 8.54 0.54 -2.97
N ARG A 320 7.52 1.40 -3.05
CA ARG A 320 6.22 0.99 -3.56
C ARG A 320 6.22 0.66 -5.05
N CYS A 321 7.11 1.27 -5.84
CA CYS A 321 7.25 0.90 -7.25
C CYS A 321 8.06 -0.37 -7.48
N GLU A 322 9.02 -0.72 -6.62
CA GLU A 322 9.66 -2.04 -6.68
C GLU A 322 8.66 -3.15 -6.35
N TRP A 323 7.84 -2.96 -5.31
CA TRP A 323 6.74 -3.88 -5.01
C TRP A 323 5.76 -4.04 -6.18
N ALA A 324 5.36 -2.93 -6.80
CA ALA A 324 4.48 -2.95 -7.96
C ALA A 324 5.12 -3.70 -9.14
N GLU A 325 6.41 -3.47 -9.37
CA GLU A 325 7.19 -4.12 -10.40
C GLU A 325 7.27 -5.64 -10.18
N ASP A 326 7.49 -6.11 -8.95
CA ASP A 326 7.51 -7.53 -8.63
C ASP A 326 6.19 -8.23 -8.99
N LEU A 327 5.05 -7.60 -8.66
CA LEU A 327 3.71 -8.10 -9.02
C LEU A 327 3.50 -8.13 -10.54
N LEU A 328 3.88 -7.06 -11.24
CA LEU A 328 3.68 -6.94 -12.68
C LEU A 328 4.63 -7.83 -13.49
N GLN A 329 5.83 -8.09 -12.98
CA GLN A 329 6.78 -9.05 -13.56
C GLN A 329 6.48 -10.49 -13.14
N ASN A 330 5.41 -10.72 -12.37
CA ASN A 330 5.01 -12.05 -11.90
C ASN A 330 6.16 -12.76 -11.17
N ARG A 331 6.92 -12.04 -10.35
CA ARG A 331 8.06 -12.61 -9.60
C ARG A 331 7.55 -13.70 -8.64
N PRO A 332 8.30 -14.80 -8.44
CA PRO A 332 7.86 -15.92 -7.61
C PRO A 332 7.53 -15.59 -6.15
N TRP A 333 8.02 -14.46 -5.64
CA TRP A 333 7.83 -13.96 -4.28
C TRP A 333 6.89 -12.76 -4.17
N ALA A 334 6.29 -12.31 -5.27
CA ALA A 334 5.51 -11.06 -5.31
C ALA A 334 4.19 -11.10 -4.51
N ASP A 335 3.78 -12.28 -4.05
CA ASP A 335 2.54 -12.43 -3.27
C ASP A 335 2.72 -11.96 -1.83
N HIS A 336 3.96 -11.82 -1.36
CA HIS A 336 4.30 -11.34 -0.02
C HIS A 336 3.64 -12.15 1.10
N THR A 337 3.50 -13.46 0.88
CA THR A 337 3.15 -14.41 1.94
C THR A 337 4.26 -14.50 3.00
N ALA A 338 4.03 -15.24 4.08
CA ALA A 338 5.08 -15.50 5.06
C ALA A 338 6.28 -16.26 4.48
N LEU A 339 6.02 -17.20 3.57
CA LEU A 339 7.04 -17.92 2.81
C LEU A 339 7.82 -16.96 1.90
N ASP A 340 7.14 -16.11 1.14
CA ASP A 340 7.80 -15.14 0.26
C ASP A 340 8.65 -14.14 1.06
N THR A 341 8.17 -13.74 2.24
CA THR A 341 8.92 -12.86 3.13
C THR A 341 10.19 -13.54 3.65
N LEU A 342 10.11 -14.84 3.99
CA LEU A 342 11.29 -15.62 4.34
C LEU A 342 12.23 -15.76 3.14
N TRP A 343 11.71 -16.08 1.95
CA TRP A 343 12.51 -16.15 0.73
C TRP A 343 13.26 -14.84 0.50
N HIS A 344 12.58 -13.69 0.57
CA HIS A 344 13.21 -12.39 0.40
C HIS A 344 14.31 -12.13 1.44
N ILE A 345 14.07 -12.44 2.73
CA ILE A 345 15.09 -12.32 3.79
C ILE A 345 16.33 -13.17 3.48
N LEU A 346 16.12 -14.41 3.03
CA LEU A 346 17.22 -15.32 2.69
C LEU A 346 17.95 -14.82 1.45
N TRP A 347 17.23 -14.46 0.39
CA TRP A 347 17.82 -13.92 -0.84
C TRP A 347 18.66 -12.65 -0.60
N GLU A 348 18.15 -11.68 0.18
CA GLU A 348 18.90 -10.50 0.59
C GLU A 348 19.98 -10.79 1.65
N ARG A 349 19.93 -11.98 2.26
CA ARG A 349 20.72 -12.38 3.43
C ARG A 349 20.65 -11.35 4.56
N ARG A 350 19.48 -10.76 4.78
CA ARG A 350 19.31 -9.63 5.70
C ARG A 350 17.93 -9.64 6.36
N LEU A 351 17.91 -9.54 7.68
CA LEU A 351 16.71 -9.18 8.44
C LEU A 351 16.74 -7.69 8.71
N ARG A 352 15.86 -6.94 8.05
CA ARG A 352 15.76 -5.50 8.18
C ARG A 352 15.03 -5.11 9.47
N ALA A 353 15.62 -4.20 10.23
CA ALA A 353 15.03 -3.64 11.42
C ALA A 353 13.87 -2.70 11.06
N SER A 354 12.82 -2.67 11.89
CA SER A 354 11.66 -1.81 11.65
C SER A 354 11.23 -1.11 12.93
N GLY A 355 10.98 0.21 12.83
CA GLY A 355 10.47 1.02 13.92
C GLY A 355 8.95 1.15 13.95
N ARG A 356 8.23 0.56 12.98
CA ARG A 356 6.80 0.86 12.74
C ARG A 356 5.89 0.59 13.94
N LEU A 357 6.20 -0.44 14.73
CA LEU A 357 5.46 -0.80 15.95
C LEU A 357 6.25 -0.50 17.23
N ILE A 358 7.41 0.14 17.10
CA ILE A 358 8.30 0.45 18.21
C ILE A 358 8.07 1.90 18.60
N ARG A 359 7.94 2.17 19.89
CA ARG A 359 7.80 3.54 20.40
C ARG A 359 8.99 4.39 19.93
N GLN A 360 8.72 5.63 19.55
CA GLN A 360 9.70 6.55 18.95
C GLN A 360 10.26 6.11 17.58
N GLY A 361 9.73 5.05 16.96
CA GLY A 361 10.16 4.64 15.62
C GLY A 361 11.56 4.04 15.58
N ILE A 362 12.13 3.62 16.73
CA ILE A 362 13.49 3.07 16.78
C ILE A 362 13.52 1.74 16.02
N PRO A 363 14.33 1.59 14.97
CA PRO A 363 14.38 0.36 14.19
C PRO A 363 15.01 -0.78 15.01
N VAL A 364 14.28 -1.89 15.14
CA VAL A 364 14.78 -3.12 15.76
C VAL A 364 14.39 -4.35 14.94
N VAL A 365 15.17 -5.43 15.06
CA VAL A 365 14.72 -6.80 14.74
C VAL A 365 14.22 -7.42 16.05
N SER A 366 12.95 -7.81 16.07
CA SER A 366 12.33 -8.52 17.20
C SER A 366 12.55 -10.02 17.08
N TRP A 367 12.82 -10.65 18.22
CA TRP A 367 13.07 -12.07 18.39
C TRP A 367 12.24 -12.60 19.56
N THR A 368 12.02 -13.91 19.60
CA THR A 368 11.37 -14.59 20.73
C THR A 368 12.15 -15.83 21.14
N GLN A 369 12.08 -16.20 22.42
CA GLN A 369 12.59 -17.49 22.91
C GLN A 369 11.62 -18.66 22.67
N VAL A 370 10.40 -18.39 22.20
CA VAL A 370 9.39 -19.43 21.99
C VAL A 370 9.68 -20.17 20.68
N ALA A 371 10.00 -21.45 20.81
CA ALA A 371 10.32 -22.32 19.68
C ALA A 371 9.10 -22.60 18.80
N PRO A 372 9.29 -22.92 17.50
CA PRO A 372 8.19 -23.16 16.56
C PRO A 372 7.18 -24.22 17.01
N LEU A 373 7.63 -25.25 17.73
CA LEU A 373 6.74 -26.28 18.30
C LEU A 373 5.73 -25.74 19.32
N ASN A 374 6.03 -24.58 19.92
CA ASN A 374 5.18 -23.90 20.90
C ASN A 374 4.45 -22.68 20.30
N LEU A 375 4.52 -22.47 18.98
CA LEU A 375 3.97 -21.29 18.31
C LEU A 375 2.44 -21.20 18.43
N SER A 376 1.74 -22.34 18.44
CA SER A 376 0.29 -22.41 18.58
C SER A 376 -0.24 -21.73 19.85
N ARG A 377 0.59 -21.61 20.90
CA ARG A 377 0.27 -20.89 22.14
C ARG A 377 0.28 -19.37 21.99
N LEU A 378 0.95 -18.85 20.98
CA LEU A 378 1.12 -17.42 20.72
C LEU A 378 0.31 -16.93 19.51
N THR A 379 -0.03 -17.82 18.58
CA THR A 379 -0.75 -17.48 17.37
C THR A 379 -2.19 -17.09 17.68
N ARG A 380 -2.54 -15.84 17.35
CA ARG A 380 -3.90 -15.31 17.42
C ARG A 380 -4.13 -14.31 16.31
N TRP A 381 -5.38 -14.17 15.89
CA TRP A 381 -5.77 -13.14 14.95
C TRP A 381 -5.69 -11.75 15.59
N ASN A 382 -5.02 -10.81 14.93
CA ASN A 382 -4.98 -9.41 15.33
C ASN A 382 -5.89 -8.59 14.40
N PRO A 383 -7.11 -8.22 14.83
CA PRO A 383 -8.05 -7.50 13.96
C PRO A 383 -7.58 -6.09 13.60
N ALA A 384 -6.86 -5.40 14.48
CA ALA A 384 -6.35 -4.05 14.20
C ALA A 384 -5.30 -4.06 13.07
N LEU A 385 -4.53 -5.14 12.99
CA LEU A 385 -3.50 -5.32 11.96
C LEU A 385 -4.00 -6.18 10.78
N ILE A 386 -5.15 -6.84 10.92
CA ILE A 386 -5.76 -7.76 9.94
C ILE A 386 -4.76 -8.86 9.54
N ARG A 387 -4.18 -9.52 10.54
CA ARG A 387 -3.20 -10.60 10.35
C ARG A 387 -3.03 -11.47 11.58
N TRP A 388 -2.45 -12.65 11.41
CA TRP A 388 -1.95 -13.49 12.50
C TRP A 388 -0.76 -12.84 13.22
N THR A 389 -0.63 -13.09 14.53
CA THR A 389 0.53 -12.62 15.32
C THR A 389 1.82 -13.30 14.89
N PHE A 390 1.75 -14.60 14.61
CA PHE A 390 2.85 -15.43 14.18
C PHE A 390 2.41 -16.34 13.03
N GLU A 391 3.33 -16.57 12.10
CA GLU A 391 3.21 -17.58 11.05
C GLU A 391 4.42 -18.53 11.16
N PRO A 392 4.27 -19.83 10.82
CA PRO A 392 5.26 -20.88 11.09
C PRO A 392 6.48 -20.87 10.15
N TYR A 393 6.97 -19.69 9.82
CA TYR A 393 8.13 -19.45 8.96
C TYR A 393 9.10 -18.54 9.69
N GLY A 394 10.41 -18.72 9.50
CA GLY A 394 11.35 -17.84 10.17
C GLY A 394 12.81 -18.23 10.11
N VAL A 395 13.59 -17.52 10.91
CA VAL A 395 15.03 -17.75 11.10
C VAL A 395 15.30 -17.96 12.59
N ALA A 396 16.07 -18.98 12.91
CA ALA A 396 16.60 -19.24 14.23
C ALA A 396 18.08 -18.87 14.27
N VAL A 397 18.50 -18.13 15.31
CA VAL A 397 19.91 -17.75 15.53
C VAL A 397 20.31 -18.07 16.95
N ARG A 398 21.53 -18.58 17.14
CA ARG A 398 22.08 -18.86 18.46
C ARG A 398 21.97 -17.63 19.36
N LYS A 399 21.44 -17.82 20.57
CA LYS A 399 21.16 -16.75 21.52
C LYS A 399 22.43 -16.02 21.96
N ASP A 400 23.54 -16.74 22.13
CA ASP A 400 24.83 -16.13 22.52
C ASP A 400 25.41 -15.24 21.41
N VAL A 401 25.23 -15.63 20.14
CA VAL A 401 25.60 -14.81 18.98
C VAL A 401 24.81 -13.51 18.97
N LEU A 402 23.48 -13.56 19.08
CA LEU A 402 22.65 -12.36 19.12
C LEU A 402 22.97 -11.46 20.32
N LYS A 403 23.28 -12.02 21.50
CA LYS A 403 23.74 -11.25 22.67
C LYS A 403 25.02 -10.48 22.37
N ARG A 404 26.03 -11.11 21.75
CA ARG A 404 27.27 -10.43 21.33
C ARG A 404 27.00 -9.31 20.33
N LEU A 405 26.00 -9.50 19.46
CA LEU A 405 25.52 -8.46 18.54
C LEU A 405 24.67 -7.37 19.20
N GLY A 406 24.44 -7.42 20.52
CA GLY A 406 23.73 -6.38 21.27
C GLY A 406 22.22 -6.61 21.39
N ALA A 407 21.71 -7.80 21.03
CA ALA A 407 20.33 -8.14 21.32
C ALA A 407 20.10 -8.25 22.83
N LYS A 408 19.00 -7.66 23.31
CA LYS A 408 18.65 -7.65 24.74
C LYS A 408 17.18 -8.03 24.96
N PRO A 409 16.82 -8.59 26.13
CA PRO A 409 15.43 -8.80 26.49
C PRO A 409 14.64 -7.49 26.55
N VAL A 410 13.38 -7.56 26.16
CA VAL A 410 12.42 -6.48 26.28
C VAL A 410 12.16 -6.08 27.74
N ILE A 411 11.96 -4.78 27.97
CA ILE A 411 11.55 -4.18 29.24
C ILE A 411 10.03 -3.96 29.19
N TYR A 412 9.29 -4.81 29.89
CA TYR A 412 7.85 -4.68 30.04
C TYR A 412 7.53 -3.67 31.14
N ALA A 413 7.05 -2.49 30.76
CA ALA A 413 6.82 -1.40 31.71
C ALA A 413 5.54 -0.61 31.37
N SER A 414 5.07 0.18 32.34
CA SER A 414 3.94 1.08 32.13
C SER A 414 4.34 2.27 31.25
N ASP A 415 3.36 3.03 30.75
CA ASP A 415 3.65 4.23 29.97
C ASP A 415 4.41 5.29 30.78
N LYS A 416 4.08 5.42 32.08
CA LYS A 416 4.71 6.35 33.01
C LYS A 416 6.18 6.04 33.26
N ASP A 417 6.54 4.75 33.23
CA ASP A 417 7.91 4.29 33.48
C ASP A 417 8.82 4.42 32.26
N PHE A 418 8.27 4.69 31.07
CA PHE A 418 9.09 4.85 29.85
C PHE A 418 10.15 5.94 30.00
N ALA A 419 9.81 7.06 30.65
CA ALA A 419 10.73 8.17 30.89
C ALA A 419 11.93 7.77 31.76
N LYS A 420 11.76 6.77 32.63
CA LYS A 420 12.80 6.24 33.53
C LYS A 420 13.77 5.29 32.81
N ILE A 421 13.42 4.80 31.62
CA ILE A 421 14.30 3.94 30.82
C ILE A 421 15.38 4.81 30.18
N ALA A 422 16.64 4.47 30.45
CA ALA A 422 17.80 5.12 29.85
C ALA A 422 17.66 5.18 28.33
N PRO A 423 17.97 6.32 27.67
CA PRO A 423 17.76 6.49 26.23
C PRO A 423 18.29 5.34 25.36
N LYS A 424 19.50 4.83 25.68
CA LYS A 424 20.15 3.71 25.00
C LYS A 424 19.41 2.37 25.10
N ASP A 425 18.50 2.21 26.06
CA ASP A 425 17.71 0.99 26.29
C ASP A 425 16.23 1.16 25.91
N ARG A 426 15.79 2.34 25.45
CA ARG A 426 14.38 2.61 25.10
C ARG A 426 13.86 1.73 23.96
N PHE A 427 14.73 1.26 23.07
CA PHE A 427 14.36 0.30 22.02
C PHE A 427 13.78 -1.00 22.59
N ARG A 428 14.10 -1.34 23.84
CA ARG A 428 13.61 -2.53 24.55
C ARG A 428 12.23 -2.35 25.15
N PHE A 429 11.66 -1.15 25.19
CA PHE A 429 10.38 -0.89 25.85
C PHE A 429 9.22 -1.60 25.15
N GLN A 430 8.44 -2.36 25.91
CA GLN A 430 7.15 -2.88 25.49
C GLN A 430 6.09 -2.49 26.51
N LEU A 431 5.01 -1.88 26.02
CA LEU A 431 3.92 -1.46 26.89
C LEU A 431 3.29 -2.68 27.58
N HIS A 432 3.27 -2.66 28.90
CA HIS A 432 2.62 -3.69 29.72
C HIS A 432 1.55 -3.06 30.59
N ARG A 433 0.33 -3.59 30.47
CA ARG A 433 -0.83 -3.22 31.29
C ARG A 433 -1.38 -4.51 31.90
N PRO A 434 -1.11 -4.78 33.20
CA PRO A 434 -1.67 -5.93 33.89
C PRO A 434 -3.19 -6.03 33.68
N GLY A 435 -3.72 -7.24 33.46
CA GLY A 435 -5.15 -7.50 33.24
C GLY A 435 -5.68 -7.22 31.82
N GLN A 436 -5.00 -6.42 30.99
CA GLN A 436 -5.44 -6.14 29.62
C GLN A 436 -4.63 -6.89 28.57
N VAL A 437 -3.29 -6.82 28.65
CA VAL A 437 -2.41 -7.41 27.64
C VAL A 437 -1.11 -7.92 28.27
N SER A 438 -0.91 -9.24 28.24
CA SER A 438 0.34 -9.87 28.66
C SER A 438 1.17 -10.30 27.45
N TRP A 439 2.10 -9.44 27.03
CA TRP A 439 3.11 -9.76 26.00
C TRP A 439 4.30 -10.57 26.55
N LYS A 440 4.33 -10.82 27.87
CA LYS A 440 5.43 -11.54 28.54
C LYS A 440 5.57 -12.99 28.07
N VAL A 441 4.46 -13.59 27.60
CA VAL A 441 4.43 -14.95 27.05
C VAL A 441 5.33 -15.11 25.82
N GLU A 442 5.57 -14.03 25.07
CA GLU A 442 6.43 -14.05 23.89
C GLU A 442 7.92 -14.06 24.26
N LYS A 443 8.29 -13.76 25.50
CA LYS A 443 9.70 -13.70 25.94
C LYS A 443 10.58 -12.93 24.93
N GLU A 444 10.13 -11.72 24.55
CA GLU A 444 10.68 -10.97 23.41
C GLU A 444 12.10 -10.44 23.67
N TRP A 445 12.94 -10.46 22.64
CA TRP A 445 14.27 -9.85 22.57
C TRP A 445 14.32 -8.88 21.38
N ARG A 446 15.14 -7.84 21.46
CA ARG A 446 15.32 -6.87 20.38
C ARG A 446 16.78 -6.61 20.07
N LEU A 447 17.10 -6.53 18.79
CA LEU A 447 18.40 -6.13 18.24
C LEU A 447 18.22 -4.74 17.57
N PRO A 448 18.90 -3.66 18.01
CA PRO A 448 18.65 -2.30 17.52
C PRO A 448 19.37 -1.97 16.21
N ARG A 449 19.31 -2.89 15.25
CA ARG A 449 19.88 -2.79 13.90
C ARG A 449 19.45 -3.99 13.08
N ASP A 450 19.68 -3.89 11.78
CA ASP A 450 19.54 -5.01 10.86
C ASP A 450 20.49 -6.14 11.24
N LEU A 451 20.11 -7.37 10.93
CA LEU A 451 20.99 -8.54 11.02
C LEU A 451 21.38 -8.98 9.62
N LEU A 452 22.69 -9.00 9.35
CA LEU A 452 23.26 -9.57 8.14
C LEU A 452 23.51 -11.06 8.39
N LEU A 453 22.89 -11.94 7.59
CA LEU A 453 22.96 -13.40 7.75
C LEU A 453 24.27 -13.97 7.22
N ASP A 454 24.85 -13.34 6.20
CA ASP A 454 26.16 -13.67 5.64
C ASP A 454 27.33 -13.39 6.60
N ALA A 455 27.14 -12.48 7.56
CA ALA A 455 28.10 -12.21 8.62
C ALA A 455 28.06 -13.25 9.78
N LEU A 456 27.14 -14.21 9.72
CA LEU A 456 27.01 -15.27 10.74
C LEU A 456 27.70 -16.56 10.28
N ALA A 457 28.31 -17.28 11.21
CA ALA A 457 28.86 -18.60 10.91
C ALA A 457 27.70 -19.58 10.54
N PRO A 458 27.87 -20.44 9.52
CA PRO A 458 26.79 -21.29 8.99
C PRO A 458 26.12 -22.21 10.00
N ASP A 459 26.81 -22.60 11.07
CA ASP A 459 26.30 -23.47 12.14
C ASP A 459 25.52 -22.71 13.23
N THR A 460 25.57 -21.37 13.21
CA THR A 460 24.97 -20.53 14.25
C THR A 460 23.54 -20.08 13.93
N TRP A 461 23.04 -20.37 12.74
CA TRP A 461 21.69 -20.01 12.32
C TRP A 461 21.13 -21.00 11.30
N TRP A 462 19.81 -20.98 11.13
CA TRP A 462 19.09 -21.76 10.12
C TRP A 462 17.69 -21.16 9.89
N ALA A 463 17.11 -21.44 8.74
CA ALA A 463 15.74 -21.07 8.41
C ALA A 463 14.78 -22.23 8.70
N PHE A 464 13.50 -21.94 8.91
CA PHE A 464 12.48 -22.97 9.08
C PHE A 464 11.18 -22.64 8.37
N VAL A 465 10.51 -23.70 7.94
CA VAL A 465 9.27 -23.68 7.17
C VAL A 465 8.35 -24.82 7.63
N PRO A 466 7.04 -24.74 7.39
CA PRO A 466 6.12 -25.81 7.79
C PRO A 466 6.46 -27.16 7.17
N THR A 467 6.71 -27.22 5.86
CA THR A 467 6.81 -28.47 5.10
C THR A 467 8.15 -28.69 4.40
N ALA A 468 8.51 -29.96 4.14
CA ALA A 468 9.70 -30.31 3.36
C ALA A 468 9.61 -29.85 1.89
N GLN A 469 8.40 -29.70 1.35
CA GLN A 469 8.21 -29.16 -0.01
C GLN A 469 8.63 -27.69 -0.08
N GLU A 470 8.22 -26.87 0.89
CA GLU A 470 8.61 -25.47 0.95
C GLU A 470 10.11 -25.29 1.21
N ALA A 471 10.71 -26.20 2.00
CA ALA A 471 12.16 -26.19 2.24
C ALA A 471 12.92 -26.38 0.93
N ARG A 472 12.57 -27.44 0.19
CA ARG A 472 13.14 -27.71 -1.14
C ARG A 472 12.90 -26.57 -2.13
N GLN A 473 11.70 -26.00 -2.14
CA GLN A 473 11.39 -24.85 -2.98
C GLN A 473 12.35 -23.69 -2.69
N LEU A 474 12.61 -23.37 -1.42
CA LEU A 474 13.55 -22.31 -1.08
C LEU A 474 14.99 -22.69 -1.46
N GLU A 475 15.44 -23.90 -1.15
CA GLU A 475 16.79 -24.39 -1.46
C GLU A 475 17.09 -24.35 -2.97
N GLU A 476 16.14 -24.77 -3.82
CA GLU A 476 16.29 -24.74 -5.28
C GLU A 476 16.42 -23.32 -5.84
N ASN A 477 15.87 -22.33 -5.14
CA ASN A 477 15.84 -20.94 -5.59
C ASN A 477 16.91 -20.06 -4.93
N LEU A 478 17.50 -20.50 -3.83
CA LEU A 478 18.62 -19.83 -3.18
C LEU A 478 19.89 -20.33 -3.86
N GLY A 479 20.52 -19.51 -4.70
CA GLY A 479 21.77 -19.83 -5.39
C GLY A 479 23.00 -20.01 -4.47
N TYR A 480 22.80 -20.40 -3.20
CA TYR A 480 23.83 -20.66 -2.21
C TYR A 480 23.31 -21.64 -1.14
N PRO A 481 24.20 -22.38 -0.45
CA PRO A 481 23.80 -23.29 0.61
C PRO A 481 23.17 -22.55 1.80
N CYS A 482 21.94 -22.90 2.14
CA CYS A 482 21.23 -22.40 3.32
C CYS A 482 20.58 -23.59 4.03
N ARG A 483 20.81 -23.74 5.34
CA ARG A 483 20.15 -24.80 6.11
C ARG A 483 18.69 -24.42 6.35
N ILE A 484 17.76 -25.15 5.74
CA ILE A 484 16.31 -24.94 5.88
C ILE A 484 15.68 -26.17 6.52
N VAL A 485 14.86 -25.96 7.55
CA VAL A 485 14.37 -27.03 8.40
C VAL A 485 12.84 -27.11 8.34
N PRO A 486 12.26 -28.23 7.86
CA PRO A 486 10.82 -28.43 7.88
C PRO A 486 10.30 -28.77 9.27
N LEU A 487 9.19 -28.16 9.68
CA LEU A 487 8.55 -28.40 10.99
C LEU A 487 7.72 -29.70 11.03
N THR A 488 7.32 -30.25 9.88
CA THR A 488 6.62 -31.56 9.83
C THR A 488 7.51 -32.74 10.22
N ALA A 489 8.84 -32.59 10.21
CA ALA A 489 9.76 -33.64 10.65
C ALA A 489 9.60 -34.03 12.14
N PHE A 490 8.77 -33.30 12.91
CA PHE A 490 8.62 -33.48 14.36
C PHE A 490 7.30 -34.13 14.79
N SER A 491 6.29 -34.23 13.91
CA SER A 491 4.97 -34.74 14.29
C SER A 491 4.90 -36.27 14.39
N THR A 492 5.86 -37.00 13.83
CA THR A 492 5.80 -38.47 13.69
C THR A 492 6.28 -39.26 14.91
N THR A 493 6.96 -38.63 15.89
CA THR A 493 7.52 -39.35 17.04
C THR A 493 6.65 -39.36 18.31
N SER A 494 5.44 -38.79 18.27
CA SER A 494 4.59 -38.68 19.48
C SER A 494 3.33 -39.57 19.51
N SER A 495 3.00 -40.29 18.43
CA SER A 495 1.83 -41.19 18.43
C SER A 495 2.08 -42.53 19.14
N ASP A 496 3.33 -42.90 19.41
CA ASP A 496 3.67 -44.22 19.99
C ASP A 496 3.86 -44.24 21.52
N ARG A 497 3.58 -43.12 22.21
CA ARG A 497 3.68 -43.02 23.70
C ARG A 497 2.33 -42.93 24.44
N ARG A 498 1.20 -43.21 23.77
CA ARG A 498 -0.12 -43.32 24.42
C ARG A 498 -0.59 -44.76 24.71
N LYS A 499 0.31 -45.74 24.61
CA LYS A 499 0.10 -47.09 25.16
C LYS A 499 1.30 -47.48 26.02
N ARG A 500 1.36 -46.97 27.26
CA ARG A 500 2.01 -47.59 28.42
C ARG A 500 1.62 -46.85 29.68
#